data_AF-A0A6A9T485-F1
#
_entry.id   AF-A0A6A9T485-F1
#
_cell.length_a   1.000
_cell.length_b   1.000
_cell.length_c   1.000
_cell.angle_alpha   90.00
_cell.angle_beta   90.00
_cell.angle_gamma   90.00
#
_symmetry.space_group_name_H-M   'P 1'
#
loop_
_entity.id
_entity.type
_entity.pdbx_description
1 polymer ?
#
loop_
_entity_poly.entity_id
_entity_poly.type
_entity_poly.pdbx_seq_one_letter_code
_entity_poly.pdbx_strand_id
1 'polypeptide(L)'
;MAKRDPFDKAQTYNLSRAEVIILFKVAAWFNGMTFEVHDHQCSISTDYEPTLRQLCGEHWEPGFDEAHDRLIQRELFKSENRGENVYIAGRRCRWAPTENCMQIIEHIFSDQEKIYPDWVLDEHTRPPTFRDGSELLQHRKGVLASKHLFGGLERVSGVDVYPRINLPQRPDLRLFGHGEQLARVEVLSNHRNTDTWENKFTKWRSEKAGPTVWIFENRENMVRFWNHLISCGLIDLDGGRFGGRVKNWSPRRVNDRLRRSREGTPNYDSHDVVWTIPGVVGGGRIDAFELFKDNRITFRS
;
A
#
# COMPACT_ATOMS: atom_id res chain seq x y z
N MET A 1 -26.86 8.84 -19.25
CA MET A 1 -26.10 8.14 -20.31
C MET A 1 -26.17 6.65 -20.04
N ALA A 2 -26.44 5.82 -21.04
CA ALA A 2 -26.48 4.36 -20.86
C ALA A 2 -25.09 3.83 -20.50
N LYS A 3 -24.97 2.99 -19.46
CA LYS A 3 -23.71 2.33 -19.07
C LYS A 3 -23.26 1.46 -20.25
N ARG A 4 -22.10 1.75 -20.84
CA ARG A 4 -21.54 0.92 -21.93
C ARG A 4 -20.87 -0.31 -21.33
N ASP A 5 -21.05 -1.45 -21.99
CA ASP A 5 -20.46 -2.71 -21.55
C ASP A 5 -18.91 -2.63 -21.59
N PRO A 6 -18.18 -3.22 -20.62
CA PRO A 6 -16.72 -3.21 -20.61
C PRO A 6 -16.10 -3.78 -21.89
N PHE A 7 -16.68 -4.82 -22.49
CA PHE A 7 -16.17 -5.41 -23.72
C PHE A 7 -16.33 -4.44 -24.91
N ASP A 8 -17.39 -3.63 -24.96
CA ASP A 8 -17.58 -2.60 -25.99
C ASP A 8 -16.55 -1.48 -25.85
N LYS A 9 -16.25 -1.05 -24.62
CA LYS A 9 -15.20 -0.05 -24.37
C LYS A 9 -13.83 -0.59 -24.76
N ALA A 10 -13.57 -1.86 -24.47
CA ALA A 10 -12.31 -2.52 -24.76
C ALA A 10 -11.98 -2.63 -26.27
N GLN A 11 -13.00 -2.60 -27.14
CA GLN A 11 -12.79 -2.55 -28.60
C GLN A 11 -12.00 -1.30 -29.03
N THR A 12 -12.13 -0.18 -28.31
CA THR A 12 -11.34 1.04 -28.60
C THR A 12 -9.84 0.83 -28.44
N TYR A 13 -9.45 -0.18 -27.65
CA TYR A 13 -8.06 -0.58 -27.41
C TYR A 13 -7.68 -1.87 -28.15
N ASN A 14 -8.54 -2.35 -29.07
CA ASN A 14 -8.37 -3.61 -29.79
C ASN A 14 -8.08 -4.81 -28.85
N LEU A 15 -8.71 -4.84 -27.68
CA LEU A 15 -8.52 -5.91 -26.71
C LEU A 15 -9.48 -7.08 -26.99
N SER A 16 -8.98 -8.30 -26.89
CA SER A 16 -9.79 -9.50 -26.98
C SER A 16 -10.61 -9.74 -25.71
N ARG A 17 -11.63 -10.60 -25.79
CA ARG A 17 -12.45 -10.96 -24.63
C ARG A 17 -11.61 -11.50 -23.47
N ALA A 18 -10.65 -12.39 -23.75
CA ALA A 18 -9.77 -12.95 -22.74
C ALA A 18 -8.88 -11.88 -22.06
N GLU A 19 -8.38 -10.91 -22.84
CA GLU A 19 -7.58 -9.80 -22.33
C GLU A 19 -8.39 -8.93 -21.36
N VAL A 20 -9.65 -8.63 -21.70
CA VAL A 20 -10.55 -7.89 -20.82
C VAL A 20 -10.81 -8.64 -19.50
N ILE A 21 -10.98 -9.96 -19.56
CA ILE A 21 -11.19 -10.78 -18.36
C ILE A 21 -9.94 -10.77 -17.45
N ILE A 22 -8.73 -10.87 -18.03
CA ILE A 22 -7.48 -10.75 -17.26
C ILE A 22 -7.41 -9.38 -16.57
N LEU A 23 -7.65 -8.29 -17.31
CA LEU A 23 -7.63 -6.94 -16.76
C LEU A 23 -8.68 -6.74 -15.66
N PHE A 24 -9.86 -7.35 -15.79
CA PHE A 24 -10.89 -7.34 -14.75
C PHE A 24 -10.39 -7.98 -13.46
N LYS A 25 -9.74 -9.15 -13.55
CA LYS A 25 -9.20 -9.87 -12.38
C LYS A 25 -8.08 -9.08 -11.70
N VAL A 26 -7.22 -8.42 -12.47
CA VAL A 26 -6.19 -7.51 -11.95
C VAL A 26 -6.81 -6.32 -11.22
N ALA A 27 -7.82 -5.67 -11.81
CA ALA A 27 -8.52 -4.55 -11.18
C ALA A 27 -9.20 -4.97 -9.87
N ALA A 28 -9.90 -6.12 -9.89
CA ALA A 28 -10.55 -6.69 -8.72
C ALA A 28 -9.53 -7.04 -7.60
N TRP A 29 -8.39 -7.64 -7.94
CA TRP A 29 -7.29 -7.86 -6.98
C TRP A 29 -6.80 -6.55 -6.37
N PHE A 30 -6.50 -5.56 -7.21
CA PHE A 30 -6.05 -4.24 -6.78
C PHE A 30 -7.05 -3.58 -5.82
N ASN A 31 -8.34 -3.76 -6.09
CA ASN A 31 -9.42 -3.22 -5.27
C ASN A 31 -9.70 -4.01 -3.99
N GLY A 32 -9.02 -5.13 -3.77
CA GLY A 32 -9.08 -5.90 -2.53
C GLY A 32 -10.14 -7.00 -2.54
N MET A 33 -10.63 -7.40 -3.70
CA MET A 33 -11.49 -8.59 -3.81
C MET A 33 -10.70 -9.85 -3.44
N THR A 34 -11.41 -10.79 -2.81
CA THR A 34 -10.87 -12.11 -2.46
C THR A 34 -11.08 -13.08 -3.62
N PHE A 35 -10.08 -13.90 -3.87
CA PHE A 35 -10.09 -14.96 -4.88
C PHE A 35 -9.78 -16.30 -4.24
N GLU A 36 -10.38 -17.36 -4.75
CA GLU A 36 -10.01 -18.71 -4.37
C GLU A 36 -8.83 -19.18 -5.23
N VAL A 37 -7.73 -19.56 -4.60
CA VAL A 37 -6.53 -20.09 -5.24
C VAL A 37 -6.11 -21.35 -4.50
N HIS A 38 -6.25 -22.51 -5.13
CA HIS A 38 -5.94 -23.82 -4.52
C HIS A 38 -6.67 -24.04 -3.20
N ASP A 39 -8.00 -23.88 -3.20
CA ASP A 39 -8.89 -23.99 -2.02
C ASP A 39 -8.58 -22.99 -0.88
N HIS A 40 -7.74 -21.98 -1.13
CA HIS A 40 -7.38 -20.93 -0.17
C HIS A 40 -7.92 -19.57 -0.61
N GLN A 41 -8.54 -18.86 0.32
CA GLN A 41 -9.03 -17.49 0.10
C GLN A 41 -7.85 -16.52 0.13
N CYS A 42 -7.51 -15.98 -1.05
CA CYS A 42 -6.37 -15.15 -1.30
C CYS A 42 -6.81 -13.70 -1.57
N SER A 43 -6.16 -12.73 -0.94
CA SER A 43 -6.42 -11.31 -1.19
C SER A 43 -5.14 -10.48 -1.16
N ILE A 44 -5.15 -9.32 -1.81
CA ILE A 44 -4.05 -8.34 -1.71
C ILE A 44 -3.79 -7.90 -0.26
N SER A 45 -4.75 -8.06 0.66
CA SER A 45 -4.55 -7.69 2.06
C SER A 45 -3.78 -8.73 2.87
N THR A 46 -3.83 -10.01 2.46
CA THR A 46 -3.32 -11.15 3.25
C THR A 46 -2.20 -11.92 2.57
N ASP A 47 -2.14 -11.92 1.23
CA ASP A 47 -1.30 -12.84 0.47
C ASP A 47 -0.44 -12.13 -0.56
N TYR A 48 0.72 -12.69 -0.87
CA TYR A 48 1.53 -12.19 -1.98
C TYR A 48 0.83 -12.40 -3.32
N GLU A 49 1.21 -11.61 -4.32
CA GLU A 49 0.57 -11.60 -5.63
C GLU A 49 0.64 -13.00 -6.27
N PRO A 50 -0.50 -13.70 -6.43
CA PRO A 50 -0.55 -14.99 -7.11
C PRO A 50 -0.28 -14.78 -8.60
N THR A 51 0.04 -15.82 -9.38
CA THR A 51 0.18 -15.65 -10.85
C THR A 51 -1.15 -15.21 -11.49
N LEU A 52 -1.11 -14.56 -12.68
CA LEU A 52 -2.36 -14.23 -13.40
C LEU A 52 -3.22 -15.47 -13.66
N ARG A 53 -2.58 -16.61 -13.95
CA ARG A 53 -3.28 -17.89 -14.09
C ARG A 53 -4.07 -18.25 -12.84
N GLN A 54 -3.45 -18.11 -11.67
CA GLN A 54 -4.10 -18.35 -10.40
C GLN A 54 -5.23 -17.34 -10.13
N LEU A 55 -5.06 -16.05 -10.48
CA LEU A 55 -6.13 -15.05 -10.34
C LEU A 55 -7.35 -15.32 -11.21
N CYS A 56 -7.13 -15.83 -12.42
CA CYS A 56 -8.19 -16.20 -13.34
C CYS A 56 -8.87 -17.53 -12.96
N GLY A 57 -8.26 -18.33 -12.08
CA GLY A 57 -8.80 -19.57 -11.53
C GLY A 57 -8.88 -20.71 -12.55
N GLU A 58 -9.79 -21.67 -12.29
CA GLU A 58 -10.05 -22.81 -13.19
C GLU A 58 -10.63 -22.39 -14.56
N HIS A 59 -11.09 -21.15 -14.68
CA HIS A 59 -11.57 -20.55 -15.93
C HIS A 59 -10.44 -20.09 -16.87
N TRP A 60 -9.23 -20.63 -16.72
CA TRP A 60 -8.16 -20.40 -17.69
C TRP A 60 -8.46 -21.13 -18.99
N GLU A 61 -9.21 -20.46 -19.88
CA GLU A 61 -9.64 -21.02 -21.15
C GLU A 61 -8.48 -21.12 -22.16
N PRO A 62 -8.58 -22.02 -23.16
CA PRO A 62 -7.68 -22.03 -24.31
C PRO A 62 -7.62 -20.62 -24.95
N GLY A 63 -6.42 -20.02 -24.96
CA GLY A 63 -6.18 -18.66 -25.48
C GLY A 63 -5.83 -17.61 -24.42
N PHE A 64 -5.95 -17.91 -23.12
CA PHE A 64 -5.52 -17.00 -22.06
C PHE A 64 -4.00 -16.83 -21.97
N ASP A 65 -3.23 -17.88 -22.29
CA ASP A 65 -1.77 -17.78 -22.37
C ASP A 65 -1.36 -16.80 -23.49
N GLU A 66 -1.93 -16.93 -24.69
CA GLU A 66 -1.72 -15.99 -25.79
C GLU A 66 -2.21 -14.57 -25.45
N ALA A 67 -3.33 -14.45 -24.74
CA ALA A 67 -3.84 -13.16 -24.27
C ALA A 67 -2.88 -12.49 -23.29
N HIS A 68 -2.33 -13.24 -22.34
CA HIS A 68 -1.34 -12.74 -21.41
C HIS A 68 -0.07 -12.27 -22.13
N ASP A 69 0.42 -13.07 -23.09
CA ASP A 69 1.59 -12.71 -23.90
C ASP A 69 1.33 -11.46 -24.73
N ARG A 70 0.13 -11.32 -25.32
CA ARG A 70 -0.26 -10.09 -26.04
C ARG A 70 -0.34 -8.87 -25.12
N LEU A 71 -0.87 -9.01 -23.90
CA LEU A 71 -0.89 -7.92 -22.91
C LEU A 71 0.53 -7.49 -22.52
N ILE A 72 1.47 -8.44 -22.40
CA ILE A 72 2.89 -8.14 -22.19
C ILE A 72 3.48 -7.43 -23.41
N GLN A 73 3.26 -7.95 -24.62
CA GLN A 73 3.78 -7.36 -25.87
C GLN A 73 3.25 -5.94 -26.12
N ARG A 74 2.04 -5.65 -25.66
CA ARG A 74 1.42 -4.31 -25.69
C ARG A 74 1.86 -3.41 -24.53
N GLU A 75 2.85 -3.82 -23.75
CA GLU A 75 3.40 -3.05 -22.63
C GLU A 75 2.36 -2.71 -21.54
N LEU A 76 1.31 -3.53 -21.41
CA LEU A 76 0.31 -3.38 -20.35
C LEU A 76 0.75 -4.04 -19.04
N PHE A 77 1.59 -5.06 -19.12
CA PHE A 77 2.29 -5.60 -17.96
C PHE A 77 3.79 -5.45 -18.13
N LYS A 78 4.47 -5.11 -17.02
CA LYS A 78 5.93 -5.12 -16.93
C LYS A 78 6.47 -6.53 -17.19
N SER A 79 7.62 -6.62 -17.86
CA SER A 79 8.21 -7.89 -18.29
C SER A 79 9.70 -7.98 -18.00
N GLU A 80 10.14 -9.15 -17.52
CA GLU A 80 11.57 -9.47 -17.38
C GLU A 80 12.32 -9.39 -18.71
N ASN A 81 11.67 -9.77 -19.82
CA ASN A 81 12.27 -9.73 -21.15
C ASN A 81 12.66 -8.31 -21.58
N ARG A 82 12.07 -7.28 -20.95
CA ARG A 82 12.42 -5.87 -21.12
C ARG A 82 13.25 -5.29 -19.96
N GLY A 83 13.72 -6.14 -19.05
CA GLY A 83 14.47 -5.72 -17.85
C GLY A 83 13.61 -5.09 -16.75
N GLU A 84 12.28 -5.16 -16.85
CA GLU A 84 11.34 -4.48 -15.95
C GLU A 84 10.95 -5.35 -14.75
N ASN A 85 11.94 -5.87 -14.03
CA ASN A 85 11.66 -6.70 -12.86
C ASN A 85 11.01 -5.88 -11.73
N VAL A 86 9.86 -6.35 -11.24
CA VAL A 86 9.13 -5.72 -10.14
C VAL A 86 9.13 -6.60 -8.92
N TYR A 87 9.36 -5.98 -7.76
CA TYR A 87 9.27 -6.63 -6.46
C TYR A 87 8.18 -5.95 -5.65
N ILE A 88 7.19 -6.73 -5.23
CA ILE A 88 6.10 -6.30 -4.35
C ILE A 88 6.27 -6.99 -3.01
N ALA A 89 6.24 -6.22 -1.93
CA ALA A 89 6.51 -6.69 -0.58
C ALA A 89 7.80 -7.54 -0.48
N GLY A 90 8.85 -7.19 -1.23
CA GLY A 90 10.14 -7.90 -1.24
C GLY A 90 10.13 -9.24 -1.97
N ARG A 91 9.03 -9.63 -2.63
CA ARG A 91 8.94 -10.81 -3.49
C ARG A 91 8.80 -10.40 -4.94
N ARG A 92 9.36 -11.21 -5.83
CA ARG A 92 9.25 -10.99 -7.27
C ARG A 92 7.79 -11.11 -7.71
N CYS A 93 7.26 -10.05 -8.29
CA CYS A 93 5.92 -10.02 -8.85
C CYS A 93 6.02 -10.29 -10.37
N ARG A 94 5.28 -11.31 -10.85
CA ARG A 94 5.38 -11.77 -12.25
C ARG A 94 4.50 -10.99 -13.23
N TRP A 95 3.59 -10.18 -12.71
CA TRP A 95 2.72 -9.31 -13.48
C TRP A 95 2.50 -8.04 -12.65
N ALA A 96 2.98 -6.92 -13.16
CA ALA A 96 2.70 -5.63 -12.55
C ALA A 96 2.14 -4.74 -13.66
N PRO A 97 0.94 -4.16 -13.49
CA PRO A 97 0.37 -3.29 -14.50
C PRO A 97 1.25 -2.06 -14.69
N THR A 98 1.38 -1.61 -15.93
CA THR A 98 1.97 -0.30 -16.24
C THR A 98 0.95 0.81 -15.96
N GLU A 99 1.39 2.07 -15.96
CA GLU A 99 0.47 3.22 -15.89
C GLU A 99 -0.57 3.17 -17.03
N ASN A 100 -0.13 2.89 -18.26
CA ASN A 100 -1.02 2.73 -19.41
C ASN A 100 -2.09 1.65 -19.18
N CYS A 101 -1.70 0.50 -18.62
CA CYS A 101 -2.63 -0.56 -18.27
C CYS A 101 -3.69 -0.10 -17.28
N MET A 102 -3.30 0.65 -16.25
CA MET A 102 -4.24 1.16 -15.27
C MET A 102 -5.20 2.21 -15.85
N GLN A 103 -4.73 3.08 -16.74
CA GLN A 103 -5.58 4.03 -17.47
C GLN A 103 -6.62 3.31 -18.33
N ILE A 104 -6.22 2.22 -18.99
CA ILE A 104 -7.11 1.37 -19.77
C ILE A 104 -8.14 0.67 -18.88
N ILE A 105 -7.70 0.07 -17.76
CA ILE A 105 -8.58 -0.54 -16.74
C ILE A 105 -9.61 0.48 -16.26
N GLU A 106 -9.17 1.69 -15.93
CA GLU A 106 -10.04 2.75 -15.44
C GLU A 106 -11.10 3.14 -16.47
N HIS A 107 -10.71 3.32 -17.74
CA HIS A 107 -11.67 3.61 -18.81
C HIS A 107 -12.67 2.47 -19.02
N ILE A 108 -12.18 1.24 -19.17
CA ILE A 108 -13.02 0.07 -19.50
C ILE A 108 -14.01 -0.22 -18.37
N PHE A 109 -13.56 -0.12 -17.12
CA PHE A 109 -14.37 -0.52 -15.98
C PHE A 109 -15.01 0.64 -15.22
N SER A 110 -14.89 1.90 -15.66
CA SER A 110 -15.38 3.10 -14.95
C SER A 110 -16.81 3.00 -14.40
N ASP A 111 -17.68 2.22 -15.06
CA ASP A 111 -19.10 2.11 -14.74
C ASP A 111 -19.43 0.81 -13.96
N GLN A 112 -18.42 0.02 -13.63
CA GLN A 112 -18.54 -1.28 -12.94
C GLN A 112 -18.44 -1.09 -11.43
N GLU A 113 -19.55 -0.70 -10.82
CA GLU A 113 -19.65 -0.50 -9.36
C GLU A 113 -19.19 -1.73 -8.56
N LYS A 114 -19.37 -2.94 -9.10
CA LYS A 114 -19.05 -4.20 -8.40
C LYS A 114 -17.57 -4.44 -8.12
N ILE A 115 -16.66 -3.79 -8.86
CA ILE A 115 -15.22 -4.00 -8.67
C ILE A 115 -14.53 -2.85 -7.95
N TYR A 116 -15.21 -1.72 -7.79
CA TYR A 116 -14.68 -0.56 -7.10
C TYR A 116 -15.29 -0.48 -5.70
N PRO A 117 -14.48 -0.32 -4.64
CA PRO A 117 -15.02 -0.02 -3.33
C PRO A 117 -15.84 1.27 -3.36
N ASP A 118 -16.88 1.36 -2.53
CA ASP A 118 -17.81 2.51 -2.50
C ASP A 118 -17.12 3.88 -2.39
N TRP A 119 -15.96 3.94 -1.74
CA TRP A 119 -15.19 5.18 -1.58
C TRP A 119 -14.43 5.63 -2.84
N VAL A 120 -14.30 4.80 -3.88
CA VAL A 120 -13.62 5.14 -5.14
C VAL A 120 -14.56 5.87 -6.12
N LEU A 121 -15.85 5.56 -6.10
CA LEU A 121 -16.83 6.00 -7.12
C LEU A 121 -17.48 7.36 -6.83
N ASP A 122 -17.00 8.09 -5.83
CA ASP A 122 -17.54 9.40 -5.48
C ASP A 122 -17.06 10.49 -6.47
N GLU A 123 -17.89 11.52 -6.72
CA GLU A 123 -17.66 12.54 -7.74
C GLU A 123 -16.34 13.32 -7.58
N HIS A 124 -15.77 13.31 -6.38
CA HIS A 124 -14.53 14.02 -6.04
C HIS A 124 -13.24 13.18 -6.13
N THR A 125 -13.34 11.87 -6.42
CA THR A 125 -12.21 10.97 -6.66
C THR A 125 -11.99 10.67 -8.15
N ARG A 126 -12.67 11.42 -9.04
CA ARG A 126 -12.63 11.19 -10.49
C ARG A 126 -11.18 11.30 -11.07
N PRO A 127 -10.90 10.57 -12.16
CA PRO A 127 -9.61 9.98 -12.54
C PRO A 127 -8.33 10.85 -12.52
N PRO A 128 -7.14 10.20 -12.43
CA PRO A 128 -7.00 8.77 -12.32
C PRO A 128 -7.04 8.28 -10.87
N THR A 129 -7.94 7.33 -10.62
CA THR A 129 -7.95 6.43 -9.46
C THR A 129 -6.59 5.74 -9.33
N PHE A 130 -5.90 5.58 -10.47
CA PHE A 130 -4.63 4.88 -10.59
C PHE A 130 -3.59 5.74 -11.34
N ARG A 131 -2.72 6.44 -10.60
CA ARG A 131 -1.60 7.23 -11.14
C ARG A 131 -0.43 6.42 -11.76
N ASP A 132 0.30 5.58 -11.01
CA ASP A 132 1.36 4.67 -11.54
C ASP A 132 1.09 3.22 -11.14
N GLY A 133 0.78 2.32 -12.09
CA GLY A 133 0.36 0.93 -11.80
C GLY A 133 1.26 0.13 -10.84
N SER A 134 2.57 0.39 -10.82
CA SER A 134 3.52 -0.34 -9.96
C SER A 134 3.76 0.30 -8.60
N GLU A 135 3.92 1.63 -8.56
CA GLU A 135 3.97 2.39 -7.31
C GLU A 135 2.66 2.19 -6.54
N LEU A 136 1.56 2.22 -7.28
CA LEU A 136 0.22 1.96 -6.78
C LEU A 136 0.07 0.53 -6.26
N LEU A 137 0.62 -0.50 -6.94
CA LEU A 137 0.43 -1.87 -6.47
C LEU A 137 1.14 -2.09 -5.13
N GLN A 138 2.40 -1.64 -5.02
CA GLN A 138 3.15 -1.70 -3.77
C GLN A 138 2.47 -0.89 -2.67
N HIS A 139 2.08 0.36 -2.97
CA HIS A 139 1.38 1.23 -2.02
C HIS A 139 0.07 0.60 -1.56
N ARG A 140 -0.76 0.16 -2.51
CA ARG A 140 -2.06 -0.46 -2.27
C ARG A 140 -1.95 -1.72 -1.43
N LYS A 141 -0.96 -2.56 -1.73
CA LYS A 141 -0.61 -3.74 -0.94
C LYS A 141 -0.32 -3.35 0.51
N GLY A 142 0.53 -2.34 0.71
CA GLY A 142 0.82 -1.79 2.04
C GLY A 142 -0.43 -1.29 2.77
N VAL A 143 -1.28 -0.52 2.10
CA VAL A 143 -2.50 0.07 2.67
C VAL A 143 -3.49 -1.01 3.09
N LEU A 144 -3.81 -1.95 2.19
CA LEU A 144 -4.81 -2.98 2.45
C LEU A 144 -4.31 -4.03 3.46
N ALA A 145 -3.02 -4.40 3.40
CA ALA A 145 -2.44 -5.28 4.42
C ALA A 145 -2.42 -4.63 5.80
N SER A 146 -2.11 -3.34 5.89
CA SER A 146 -2.14 -2.59 7.16
C SER A 146 -3.57 -2.47 7.68
N LYS A 147 -4.55 -2.20 6.80
CA LYS A 147 -5.97 -2.20 7.17
C LYS A 147 -6.40 -3.54 7.76
N HIS A 148 -6.05 -4.65 7.10
CA HIS A 148 -6.41 -5.99 7.55
C HIS A 148 -5.75 -6.32 8.89
N LEU A 149 -4.44 -6.15 9.00
CA LEU A 149 -3.67 -6.52 10.18
C LEU A 149 -4.09 -5.68 11.40
N PHE A 150 -4.10 -4.35 11.27
CA PHE A 150 -4.42 -3.46 12.39
C PHE A 150 -5.91 -3.43 12.70
N GLY A 151 -6.78 -3.54 11.69
CA GLY A 151 -8.22 -3.65 11.90
C GLY A 151 -8.64 -4.93 12.62
N GLY A 152 -7.77 -5.96 12.65
CA GLY A 152 -7.98 -7.18 13.42
C GLY A 152 -7.58 -7.10 14.89
N LEU A 153 -7.07 -5.96 15.37
CA LEU A 153 -6.72 -5.74 16.77
C LEU A 153 -7.95 -5.39 17.59
N GLU A 154 -8.11 -5.99 18.77
CA GLU A 154 -9.29 -5.84 19.63
C GLU A 154 -9.63 -4.38 19.98
N ARG A 155 -8.61 -3.52 20.13
CA ARG A 155 -8.80 -2.10 20.48
C ARG A 155 -9.21 -1.24 19.28
N VAL A 156 -9.06 -1.74 18.05
CA VAL A 156 -9.38 -1.01 16.83
C VAL A 156 -10.85 -1.30 16.49
N SER A 157 -11.73 -0.35 16.80
CA SER A 157 -13.16 -0.45 16.48
C SER A 157 -13.48 0.01 15.06
N GLY A 158 -12.54 0.68 14.37
CA GLY A 158 -12.74 1.15 13.01
C GLY A 158 -11.45 1.53 12.30
N VAL A 159 -11.46 1.42 10.97
CA VAL A 159 -10.36 1.82 10.09
C VAL A 159 -10.92 2.60 8.90
N ASP A 160 -10.59 3.88 8.81
CA ASP A 160 -10.87 4.67 7.60
C ASP A 160 -9.69 4.52 6.64
N VAL A 161 -9.99 4.09 5.41
CA VAL A 161 -9.03 4.04 4.30
C VAL A 161 -9.19 5.31 3.47
N TYR A 162 -8.08 6.00 3.21
CA TYR A 162 -8.04 7.30 2.54
C TYR A 162 -9.07 8.29 3.11
N PRO A 163 -8.97 8.59 4.43
CA PRO A 163 -9.97 9.36 5.15
C PRO A 163 -10.21 10.73 4.50
N ARG A 164 -11.49 11.04 4.29
CA ARG A 164 -11.95 12.30 3.68
C ARG A 164 -12.13 13.39 4.74
N ILE A 165 -11.05 13.66 5.45
CA ILE A 165 -11.00 14.69 6.49
C ILE A 165 -10.31 15.94 5.94
N ASN A 166 -10.78 17.11 6.35
CA ASN A 166 -10.18 18.38 5.96
C ASN A 166 -8.87 18.61 6.76
N LEU A 167 -7.83 17.86 6.41
CA LEU A 167 -6.48 18.01 6.94
C LEU A 167 -5.50 18.36 5.82
N PRO A 168 -4.54 19.27 6.05
CA PRO A 168 -3.53 19.64 5.05
C PRO A 168 -2.68 18.47 4.54
N GLN A 169 -2.52 17.43 5.38
CA GLN A 169 -1.81 16.20 5.05
C GLN A 169 -2.63 15.02 5.55
N ARG A 170 -3.25 14.30 4.61
CA ARG A 170 -4.10 13.13 4.90
C ARG A 170 -3.25 11.86 4.96
N PRO A 171 -3.43 11.01 5.99
CA PRO A 171 -2.80 9.70 6.03
C PRO A 171 -3.52 8.73 5.09
N ASP A 172 -2.88 7.61 4.78
CA ASP A 172 -3.53 6.53 4.04
C ASP A 172 -4.59 5.81 4.88
N LEU A 173 -4.33 5.60 6.18
CA LEU A 173 -5.31 5.05 7.11
C LEU A 173 -5.45 5.89 8.37
N ARG A 174 -6.64 5.86 8.95
CA ARG A 174 -6.90 6.32 10.31
C ARG A 174 -7.50 5.16 11.12
N LEU A 175 -6.86 4.83 12.24
CA LEU A 175 -7.31 3.79 13.16
C LEU A 175 -8.07 4.44 14.31
N PHE A 176 -9.20 3.86 14.70
CA PHE A 176 -10.05 4.37 15.77
C PHE A 176 -10.35 3.29 16.79
N GLY A 177 -10.55 3.72 18.04
CA GLY A 177 -10.95 2.89 19.16
C GLY A 177 -11.73 3.73 20.14
N HIS A 178 -12.90 3.24 20.58
CA HIS A 178 -13.73 3.89 21.60
C HIS A 178 -14.01 5.39 21.33
N GLY A 179 -14.21 5.77 20.06
CA GLY A 179 -14.54 7.15 19.66
C GLY A 179 -13.34 8.08 19.46
N GLU A 180 -12.12 7.61 19.71
CA GLU A 180 -10.90 8.40 19.55
C GLU A 180 -10.00 7.86 18.43
N GLN A 181 -9.13 8.73 17.90
CA GLN A 181 -8.08 8.32 16.98
C GLN A 181 -6.97 7.61 17.75
N LEU A 182 -6.70 6.35 17.41
CA LEU A 182 -5.60 5.58 17.98
C LEU A 182 -4.27 5.88 17.30
N ALA A 183 -4.28 5.87 15.97
CA ALA A 183 -3.09 6.13 15.17
C ALA A 183 -3.48 6.52 13.74
N ARG A 184 -2.53 7.16 13.08
CA ARG A 184 -2.52 7.32 11.63
C ARG A 184 -1.55 6.32 11.04
N VAL A 185 -1.84 5.80 9.87
CA VAL A 185 -0.92 4.93 9.13
C VAL A 185 -0.63 5.57 7.80
N GLU A 186 0.64 5.65 7.46
CA GLU A 186 1.12 6.18 6.19
C GLU A 186 2.02 5.15 5.53
N VAL A 187 1.70 4.82 4.29
CA VAL A 187 2.48 3.88 3.49
C VAL A 187 3.40 4.68 2.58
N LEU A 188 4.70 4.41 2.70
CA LEU A 188 5.74 5.03 1.89
C LEU A 188 6.34 3.98 0.95
N SER A 189 5.79 3.93 -0.26
CA SER A 189 6.42 3.28 -1.43
C SER A 189 7.51 4.18 -2.03
N ASN A 190 8.31 3.68 -2.97
CA ASN A 190 9.37 4.46 -3.61
C ASN A 190 8.83 5.58 -4.54
N HIS A 191 8.28 6.64 -3.96
CA HIS A 191 8.22 7.95 -4.61
C HIS A 191 9.54 8.68 -4.35
N ARG A 192 10.15 9.23 -5.40
CA ARG A 192 11.37 10.06 -5.28
C ARG A 192 11.10 11.45 -4.71
N ASN A 193 9.86 11.74 -4.30
CA ASN A 193 9.47 13.05 -3.79
C ASN A 193 9.76 13.13 -2.28
N THR A 194 10.98 13.54 -1.92
CA THR A 194 11.36 13.75 -0.51
C THR A 194 10.64 14.93 0.13
N ASP A 195 10.13 15.87 -0.66
CA ASP A 195 9.44 17.06 -0.15
C ASP A 195 8.09 16.69 0.49
N THR A 196 7.41 15.63 0.00
CA THR A 196 6.20 15.13 0.64
C THR A 196 6.49 14.49 2.00
N TRP A 197 7.65 13.87 2.17
CA TRP A 197 8.07 13.27 3.45
C TRP A 197 8.24 14.33 4.53
N GLU A 198 9.00 15.37 4.23
CA GLU A 198 9.26 16.46 5.17
C GLU A 198 7.96 17.18 5.55
N ASN A 199 7.12 17.47 4.56
CA ASN A 199 5.84 18.14 4.78
C ASN A 199 4.89 17.30 5.64
N LYS A 200 4.73 16.01 5.36
CA LYS A 200 3.91 15.10 6.17
C LYS A 200 4.47 14.98 7.58
N PHE A 201 5.75 14.68 7.72
CA PHE A 201 6.41 14.54 9.01
C PHE A 201 6.25 15.81 9.87
N THR A 202 6.54 16.98 9.31
CA THR A 202 6.47 18.27 10.02
C THR A 202 5.05 18.58 10.50
N LYS A 203 4.02 18.23 9.73
CA LYS A 203 2.61 18.41 10.13
C LYS A 203 2.17 17.39 11.18
N TRP A 204 2.81 16.24 11.25
CA TRP A 204 2.36 15.11 12.03
C TRP A 204 3.17 14.83 13.28
N ARG A 205 4.34 15.45 13.42
CA ARG A 205 5.25 15.23 14.54
C ARG A 205 4.73 15.76 15.87
N SER A 206 3.81 16.74 15.87
CA SER A 206 3.27 17.35 17.08
C SER A 206 2.43 16.37 17.91
N GLU A 207 2.48 16.48 19.23
CA GLU A 207 1.71 15.66 20.17
C GLU A 207 0.19 15.62 19.85
N LYS A 208 -0.39 16.76 19.46
CA LYS A 208 -1.82 16.87 19.10
C LYS A 208 -2.24 16.01 17.91
N ALA A 209 -1.30 15.62 17.06
CA ALA A 209 -1.59 14.81 15.89
C ALA A 209 -1.72 13.31 16.25
N GLY A 210 -1.23 12.90 17.43
CA GLY A 210 -1.24 11.52 17.90
C GLY A 210 -0.23 10.61 17.18
N PRO A 211 -0.19 9.31 17.51
CA PRO A 211 0.78 8.38 16.96
C PRO A 211 0.71 8.22 15.43
N THR A 212 1.86 8.01 14.80
CA THR A 212 1.98 7.72 13.37
C THR A 212 2.70 6.39 13.15
N VAL A 213 2.09 5.48 12.39
CA VAL A 213 2.70 4.24 11.93
C VAL A 213 3.14 4.40 10.48
N TRP A 214 4.45 4.46 10.25
CA TRP A 214 5.07 4.57 8.94
C TRP A 214 5.37 3.16 8.39
N ILE A 215 4.74 2.82 7.26
CA ILE A 215 4.87 1.52 6.61
C ILE A 215 5.71 1.68 5.35
N PHE A 216 6.94 1.17 5.37
CA PHE A 216 7.87 1.31 4.26
C PHE A 216 7.84 0.12 3.32
N GLU A 217 8.13 0.31 2.04
CA GLU A 217 8.27 -0.83 1.11
C GLU A 217 9.32 -1.85 1.55
N ASN A 218 10.42 -1.40 2.16
CA ASN A 218 11.54 -2.20 2.59
C ASN A 218 12.38 -1.44 3.63
N ARG A 219 13.41 -2.11 4.17
CA ARG A 219 14.31 -1.51 5.18
C ARG A 219 15.18 -0.38 4.62
N GLU A 220 15.46 -0.39 3.33
CA GLU A 220 16.30 0.63 2.69
C GLU A 220 15.57 1.98 2.67
N ASN A 221 14.32 2.02 2.21
CA ASN A 221 13.52 3.23 2.24
C ASN A 221 13.20 3.70 3.66
N MET A 222 12.99 2.77 4.60
CA MET A 222 12.86 3.12 6.03
C MET A 222 14.09 3.88 6.54
N VAL A 223 15.29 3.33 6.33
CA VAL A 223 16.55 3.97 6.75
C VAL A 223 16.77 5.29 6.00
N ARG A 224 16.49 5.32 4.69
CA ARG A 224 16.60 6.52 3.85
C ARG A 224 15.73 7.66 4.35
N PHE A 225 14.47 7.38 4.68
CA PHE A 225 13.51 8.36 5.21
C PHE A 225 14.03 9.00 6.49
N TRP A 226 14.41 8.20 7.50
CA TRP A 226 14.86 8.78 8.76
C TRP A 226 16.19 9.51 8.64
N ASN A 227 17.12 8.97 7.86
CA ASN A 227 18.38 9.67 7.60
C ASN A 227 18.14 10.99 6.89
N HIS A 228 17.18 11.06 5.97
CA HIS A 228 16.77 12.30 5.31
C HIS A 228 16.32 13.36 6.33
N LEU A 229 15.38 13.01 7.22
CA LEU A 229 14.89 13.93 8.27
C LEU A 229 16.00 14.43 9.19
N ILE A 230 16.95 13.57 9.58
CA ILE A 230 18.12 13.97 10.38
C ILE A 230 19.02 14.94 9.59
N SER A 231 19.20 14.69 8.29
CA SER A 231 20.10 15.49 7.44
C SER A 231 19.58 16.90 7.20
N CYS A 232 18.25 17.03 7.11
CA CYS A 232 17.58 18.32 7.01
C CYS A 232 17.48 19.03 8.37
N GLY A 233 18.03 18.47 9.45
CA GLY A 233 17.98 19.05 10.80
C GLY A 233 16.59 19.06 11.41
N LEU A 234 15.65 18.27 10.87
CA LEU A 234 14.28 18.22 11.39
C LEU A 234 14.23 17.49 12.73
N ILE A 235 15.06 16.48 12.94
CA ILE A 235 15.08 15.67 14.16
C ILE A 235 16.49 15.32 14.58
N ASP A 236 16.66 15.07 15.88
CA ASP A 236 17.84 14.43 16.44
C ASP A 236 17.44 13.10 17.07
N LEU A 237 18.14 12.03 16.70
CA LEU A 237 17.90 10.69 17.23
C LEU A 237 19.09 10.21 18.07
N ASP A 238 18.81 9.32 19.02
CA ASP A 238 19.80 8.58 19.81
C ASP A 238 20.81 7.86 18.89
N GLY A 239 22.08 8.27 18.99
CA GLY A 239 23.16 7.76 18.14
C GLY A 239 23.14 8.28 16.69
N GLY A 240 22.37 9.33 16.40
CA GLY A 240 22.32 10.03 15.12
C GLY A 240 21.82 9.18 13.95
N ARG A 241 22.38 9.43 12.76
CA ARG A 241 22.03 8.73 11.51
C ARG A 241 22.14 7.21 11.65
N PHE A 242 21.24 6.51 10.98
CA PHE A 242 21.29 5.07 10.78
C PHE A 242 22.41 4.71 9.80
N GLY A 243 23.58 4.34 10.32
CA GLY A 243 24.76 3.94 9.54
C GLY A 243 24.93 2.42 9.36
N GLY A 244 25.96 2.03 8.61
CA GLY A 244 26.31 0.62 8.38
C GLY A 244 25.37 -0.10 7.39
N ARG A 245 25.31 -1.43 7.46
CA ARG A 245 24.51 -2.25 6.53
C ARG A 245 23.01 -2.13 6.86
N VAL A 246 22.20 -1.69 5.89
CA VAL A 246 20.73 -1.54 6.00
C VAL A 246 20.05 -2.77 6.61
N LYS A 247 20.49 -3.98 6.25
CA LYS A 247 19.92 -5.24 6.77
C LYS A 247 19.96 -5.37 8.29
N ASN A 248 20.86 -4.65 8.97
CA ASN A 248 20.98 -4.64 10.43
C ASN A 248 19.92 -3.79 11.13
N TRP A 249 19.17 -2.97 10.37
CA TRP A 249 18.09 -2.12 10.86
C TRP A 249 16.74 -2.80 10.63
N SER A 250 16.37 -3.71 11.52
CA SER A 250 15.00 -4.22 11.58
C SER A 250 14.03 -3.15 12.09
N PRO A 251 12.73 -3.24 11.77
CA PRO A 251 11.73 -2.33 12.33
C PRO A 251 11.79 -2.23 13.85
N ARG A 252 11.94 -3.37 14.55
CA ARG A 252 12.13 -3.40 16.01
C ARG A 252 13.29 -2.53 16.47
N ARG A 253 14.46 -2.64 15.84
CA ARG A 253 15.66 -1.88 16.22
C ARG A 253 15.49 -0.38 15.94
N VAL A 254 14.79 -0.01 14.86
CA VAL A 254 14.47 1.38 14.56
C VAL A 254 13.49 1.94 15.58
N ASN A 255 12.40 1.22 15.87
CA ASN A 255 11.41 1.59 16.90
C ASN A 255 12.04 1.77 18.28
N ASP A 256 12.92 0.86 18.69
CA ASP A 256 13.65 0.98 19.96
C ASP A 256 14.46 2.28 20.03
N ARG A 257 15.07 2.71 18.91
CA ARG A 257 15.81 3.98 18.84
C ARG A 257 14.87 5.18 18.84
N LEU A 258 13.79 5.16 18.06
CA LEU A 258 12.79 6.24 18.06
C LEU A 258 12.23 6.45 19.47
N ARG A 259 11.90 5.37 20.18
CA ARG A 259 11.43 5.42 21.58
C ARG A 259 12.45 6.04 22.52
N ARG A 260 13.72 5.59 22.49
CA ARG A 260 14.78 6.20 23.31
C ARG A 260 15.02 7.67 22.97
N SER A 261 14.91 8.01 21.68
CA SER A 261 15.09 9.39 21.22
C SER A 261 13.99 10.30 21.75
N ARG A 262 12.75 9.80 21.79
CA ARG A 262 11.60 10.52 22.35
C ARG A 262 11.77 10.83 23.84
N GLU A 263 12.44 9.94 24.57
CA GLU A 263 12.64 10.08 26.02
C GLU A 263 13.88 10.91 26.37
N GLY A 264 14.87 11.02 25.47
CA GLY A 264 16.21 11.52 25.81
C GLY A 264 16.79 12.62 24.91
N THR A 265 16.16 12.99 23.79
CA THR A 265 16.71 13.97 22.84
C THR A 265 15.79 15.20 22.72
N PRO A 266 16.34 16.43 22.80
CA PRO A 266 15.52 17.65 22.87
C PRO A 266 14.76 18.00 21.58
N ASN A 267 15.10 17.38 20.44
CA ASN A 267 14.55 17.72 19.12
C ASN A 267 13.73 16.57 18.49
N TYR A 268 13.27 15.61 19.31
CA TYR A 268 12.40 14.54 18.86
C TYR A 268 11.38 14.18 19.95
N ASP A 269 10.13 14.58 19.75
CA ASP A 269 8.99 14.39 20.66
C ASP A 269 7.86 13.57 20.03
N SER A 270 8.02 13.15 18.78
CA SER A 270 6.96 12.49 18.03
C SER A 270 6.76 11.03 18.44
N HIS A 271 5.50 10.57 18.34
CA HIS A 271 5.10 9.17 18.54
C HIS A 271 5.11 8.42 17.20
N ASP A 272 6.29 8.24 16.62
CA ASP A 272 6.41 7.47 15.37
C ASP A 272 6.77 6.02 15.63
N VAL A 273 6.17 5.15 14.83
CA VAL A 273 6.42 3.72 14.79
C VAL A 273 6.62 3.32 13.35
N VAL A 274 7.52 2.37 13.11
CA VAL A 274 7.87 1.92 11.77
C VAL A 274 7.59 0.44 11.59
N TRP A 275 7.18 0.09 10.39
CA TRP A 275 7.16 -1.27 9.90
C TRP A 275 7.44 -1.29 8.39
N THR A 276 7.33 -2.47 7.78
CA THR A 276 7.59 -2.66 6.36
C THR A 276 6.45 -3.46 5.76
N ILE A 277 6.08 -3.20 4.50
CA ILE A 277 5.04 -3.93 3.77
C ILE A 277 5.22 -5.46 3.87
N PRO A 278 6.40 -6.06 3.60
CA PRO A 278 6.61 -7.50 3.81
C PRO A 278 6.31 -7.97 5.24
N GLY A 279 6.65 -7.13 6.22
CA GLY A 279 6.43 -7.42 7.64
C GLY A 279 4.97 -7.34 8.06
N VAL A 280 4.19 -6.44 7.47
CA VAL A 280 2.74 -6.37 7.69
C VAL A 280 2.04 -7.54 7.01
N VAL A 281 2.44 -7.89 5.78
CA VAL A 281 1.84 -9.00 5.02
C VAL A 281 2.12 -10.35 5.67
N GLY A 282 3.34 -10.57 6.18
CA GLY A 282 3.71 -11.81 6.86
C GLY A 282 3.49 -11.80 8.37
N GLY A 283 3.07 -10.67 8.94
CA GLY A 283 2.92 -10.48 10.39
C GLY A 283 1.59 -11.00 10.90
N GLY A 284 1.60 -11.55 12.13
CA GLY A 284 0.39 -11.96 12.82
C GLY A 284 -0.18 -10.87 13.71
N ARG A 285 -1.41 -11.10 14.22
CA ARG A 285 -2.05 -10.22 15.20
C ARG A 285 -1.19 -9.99 16.45
N ILE A 286 -0.43 -11.00 16.88
CA ILE A 286 0.49 -10.90 18.02
C ILE A 286 1.60 -9.90 17.73
N ASP A 287 2.21 -9.93 16.54
CA ASP A 287 3.27 -8.99 16.17
C ASP A 287 2.75 -7.54 16.15
N ALA A 288 1.54 -7.35 15.62
CA ALA A 288 0.89 -6.04 15.59
C ALA A 288 0.50 -5.55 16.99
N PHE A 289 0.02 -6.45 17.86
CA PHE A 289 -0.29 -6.13 19.25
C PHE A 289 0.97 -5.69 20.02
N GLU A 290 2.05 -6.47 19.94
CA GLU A 290 3.31 -6.11 20.61
C GLU A 290 3.89 -4.81 20.05
N LEU A 291 3.79 -4.56 18.74
CA LEU A 291 4.17 -3.26 18.16
C LEU A 291 3.41 -2.10 18.80
N PHE A 292 2.07 -2.22 18.93
CA PHE A 292 1.23 -1.15 19.49
C PHE A 292 1.53 -0.94 20.97
N LYS A 293 1.67 -2.03 21.73
CA LYS A 293 1.98 -2.01 23.16
C LYS A 293 3.35 -1.42 23.45
N ASP A 294 4.40 -1.90 22.79
CA ASP A 294 5.80 -1.50 23.04
C ASP A 294 6.07 -0.03 22.71
N ASN A 295 5.31 0.52 21.77
CA ASN A 295 5.45 1.91 21.34
C ASN A 295 4.42 2.84 21.95
N ARG A 296 3.57 2.32 22.85
CA ARG A 296 2.47 3.07 23.47
C ARG A 296 1.60 3.74 22.41
N ILE A 297 1.23 2.98 21.36
CA ILE A 297 0.13 3.32 20.46
C ILE A 297 -1.18 2.99 21.20
N THR A 298 -1.30 3.61 22.36
CA THR A 298 -2.30 3.49 23.40
C THR A 298 -2.10 4.70 24.33
N PHE A 299 -3.19 5.23 24.90
CA PHE A 299 -3.26 6.13 26.06
C PHE A 299 -3.33 7.65 25.80
N ARG A 300 -4.53 8.21 25.91
CA ARG A 300 -4.87 8.98 27.13
C ARG A 300 -5.75 8.07 28.01
N SER A 301 -5.36 7.91 29.26
CA SER A 301 -6.33 7.74 30.36
C SER A 301 -6.73 9.13 30.82
#